data_AF-A0A850CB48-F1
#
_entry.id   AF-A0A850CB48-F1
#
_cell.length_a   1.000
_cell.length_b   1.000
_cell.length_c   1.000
_cell.angle_alpha   90.00
_cell.angle_beta   90.00
_cell.angle_gamma   90.00
#
_symmetry.space_group_name_H-M   'P 1'
#
loop_
_entity.id
_entity.type
_entity.pdbx_description
1 polymer ?
#
loop_
_entity_poly.entity_id
_entity_poly.type
_entity_poly.pdbx_seq_one_letter_code
_entity_poly.pdbx_strand_id
1 'polypeptide(L)'
;AATGTAAGAATMLANAAGPVMVLYLFLAGFSKLQFLGTMAWFFLAVNLFKVPFSVGLGIIDWGTVLLAACLLPAVAVGALAGRAVVKRVEQRQFEIATLAMTAVGAALLIV
;
A
#
# COMPACT_ATOMS: atom_id res chain seq x y z
N ALA A 1 5.47 29.14 5.93
CA ALA A 1 6.30 28.29 5.04
C ALA A 1 6.72 26.99 5.73
N ALA A 2 7.47 27.05 6.84
CA ALA A 2 7.99 25.87 7.55
C ALA A 2 6.92 24.90 8.09
N THR A 3 5.78 25.40 8.58
CA THR A 3 4.68 24.53 9.06
C THR A 3 3.97 23.81 7.92
N GLY A 4 3.88 24.43 6.73
CA GLY A 4 3.28 23.81 5.55
C GLY A 4 4.18 22.73 4.95
N THR A 5 5.49 22.95 4.92
CA THR A 5 6.46 21.91 4.51
C THR A 5 6.50 20.77 5.53
N ALA A 6 6.45 21.05 6.84
CA ALA A 6 6.38 20.02 7.87
C ALA A 6 5.07 19.21 7.82
N ALA A 7 3.92 19.86 7.60
CA ALA A 7 2.63 19.18 7.44
C ALA A 7 2.56 18.35 6.16
N GLY A 8 3.09 18.86 5.04
CA GLY A 8 3.22 18.12 3.79
C GLY A 8 4.14 16.91 3.93
N ALA A 9 5.31 17.09 4.54
CA ALA A 9 6.26 16.02 4.82
C ALA A 9 5.66 14.96 5.76
N ALA A 10 4.96 15.37 6.80
CA ALA A 10 4.27 14.45 7.73
C ALA A 10 3.19 13.63 7.02
N THR A 11 2.43 14.24 6.11
CA THR A 11 1.40 13.54 5.32
C THR A 11 2.02 12.55 4.34
N MET A 12 3.12 12.93 3.67
CA MET A 12 3.87 12.04 2.77
C MET A 12 4.51 10.88 3.53
N LEU A 13 5.16 11.12 4.67
CA LEU A 13 5.72 10.07 5.53
C LEU A 13 4.65 9.10 6.02
N ALA A 14 3.45 9.58 6.32
CA ALA A 14 2.31 8.75 6.70
C ALA A 14 1.82 7.82 5.57
N ASN A 15 2.07 8.16 4.30
CA ASN A 15 1.80 7.29 3.14
C ASN A 15 3.05 6.53 2.62
N ALA A 16 4.26 6.95 3.00
CA ALA A 16 5.53 6.32 2.62
C ALA A 16 5.83 5.01 3.37
N ALA A 17 4.88 4.50 4.16
CA ALA A 17 4.99 3.21 4.83
C ALA A 17 5.17 2.04 3.83
N GLY A 18 4.73 2.20 2.58
CA GLY A 18 4.86 1.18 1.52
C GLY A 18 6.31 0.76 1.28
N PRO A 19 7.18 1.67 0.80
CA PRO A 19 8.61 1.43 0.63
C PRO A 19 9.31 0.84 1.85
N VAL A 20 9.02 1.35 3.05
CA VAL A 20 9.65 0.87 4.29
C VAL A 20 9.25 -0.58 4.55
N MET A 21 7.97 -0.93 4.38
CA MET A 21 7.49 -2.30 4.54
C MET A 21 8.05 -3.22 3.46
N VAL A 22 8.23 -2.74 2.21
CA VAL A 22 8.85 -3.53 1.13
C VAL A 22 10.24 -3.96 1.55
N LEU A 23 11.06 -3.00 2.01
CA LEU A 23 12.43 -3.28 2.45
C LEU A 23 12.43 -4.22 3.66
N TYR A 24 11.56 -4.00 4.64
CA TYR A 24 11.45 -4.86 5.81
C TYR A 24 11.13 -6.32 5.44
N LEU A 25 10.10 -6.56 4.62
CA LEU A 25 9.69 -7.91 4.24
C LEU A 25 10.71 -8.59 3.32
N PHE A 26 11.40 -7.80 2.49
CA PHE A 26 12.50 -8.29 1.67
C PHE A 26 13.68 -8.76 2.55
N LEU A 27 14.10 -7.94 3.52
CA LEU A 27 15.14 -8.31 4.49
C LEU A 27 14.75 -9.50 5.37
N ALA A 28 13.45 -9.67 5.65
CA ALA A 28 12.91 -10.81 6.37
C ALA A 28 12.81 -12.09 5.53
N GLY A 29 13.19 -12.06 4.23
CA GLY A 29 13.27 -13.24 3.37
C GLY A 29 11.92 -13.82 2.93
N PHE A 30 10.88 -12.99 2.85
CA PHE A 30 9.52 -13.46 2.51
C PHE A 30 9.44 -13.92 1.05
N SER A 31 8.78 -15.06 0.82
CA SER A 31 8.40 -15.47 -0.54
C SER A 31 7.40 -14.48 -1.15
N LYS A 32 7.36 -14.34 -2.49
CA LYS A 32 6.48 -13.40 -3.21
C LYS A 32 5.00 -13.45 -2.80
N LEU A 33 4.48 -14.64 -2.45
CA LEU A 33 3.09 -14.79 -2.00
C LEU A 33 2.89 -14.38 -0.54
N GLN A 34 3.83 -14.71 0.35
CA GLN A 34 3.81 -14.24 1.73
C GLN A 34 3.98 -12.72 1.78
N PHE A 35 4.90 -12.18 0.98
CA PHE A 35 5.11 -10.75 0.83
C PHE A 35 3.81 -10.02 0.46
N LEU A 36 3.14 -10.47 -0.61
CA LEU A 36 1.90 -9.84 -1.07
C LEU A 36 0.77 -9.96 -0.03
N GLY A 37 0.62 -11.14 0.58
CA GLY A 37 -0.40 -11.38 1.61
C GLY A 37 -0.17 -10.52 2.86
N THR A 38 1.06 -10.47 3.36
CA THR A 38 1.42 -9.67 4.54
C THR A 38 1.26 -8.18 4.25
N MET A 39 1.67 -7.70 3.08
CA MET A 39 1.41 -6.33 2.63
C MET A 39 -0.08 -5.99 2.66
N ALA A 40 -0.92 -6.84 2.06
CA ALA A 40 -2.35 -6.62 2.01
C ALA A 40 -2.97 -6.55 3.41
N TRP A 41 -2.63 -7.48 4.30
CA TRP A 41 -3.12 -7.50 5.68
C TRP A 41 -2.61 -6.32 6.50
N PHE A 42 -1.33 -5.98 6.37
CA PHE A 42 -0.74 -4.84 7.07
C PHE A 42 -1.45 -3.54 6.69
N PHE A 43 -1.56 -3.26 5.39
CA PHE A 43 -2.22 -2.03 4.94
C PHE A 43 -3.72 -2.06 5.19
N LEU A 44 -4.38 -3.21 5.19
CA LEU A 44 -5.77 -3.29 5.61
C LEU A 44 -5.92 -2.87 7.08
N ALA A 45 -5.09 -3.40 7.98
CA ALA A 45 -5.14 -3.06 9.40
C ALA A 45 -4.83 -1.58 9.65
N VAL A 46 -3.77 -1.05 9.01
CA VAL A 46 -3.40 0.37 9.11
C VAL A 46 -4.50 1.27 8.56
N ASN A 47 -5.08 0.95 7.40
CA ASN A 47 -6.17 1.74 6.83
C ASN A 47 -7.44 1.65 7.69
N LEU A 48 -7.77 0.49 8.23
CA LEU A 48 -8.91 0.33 9.13
C LEU A 48 -8.74 1.15 10.41
N PHE A 49 -7.53 1.21 10.95
CA PHE A 49 -7.19 2.11 12.05
C PHE A 49 -7.37 3.59 11.68
N LYS A 50 -7.15 3.96 10.40
CA LYS A 50 -7.34 5.34 9.91
C LYS A 50 -8.81 5.71 9.71
N VAL A 51 -9.70 4.75 9.44
CA VAL A 51 -11.13 4.98 9.19
C VAL A 51 -11.81 5.85 10.26
N PRO A 52 -11.73 5.57 11.58
CA PRO A 52 -12.41 6.40 12.58
C PRO A 52 -11.95 7.87 12.56
N PHE A 53 -10.67 8.13 12.32
CA PHE A 53 -10.15 9.49 12.17
C PHE A 53 -10.68 10.15 10.90
N SER A 54 -10.72 9.42 9.79
CA SER A 54 -11.25 9.92 8.52
C SER A 54 -12.76 10.20 8.57
N VAL A 55 -13.54 9.41 9.34
CA VAL A 55 -14.96 9.69 9.63
C VAL A 55 -15.09 10.93 10.50
N GLY A 56 -14.28 11.06 11.56
CA GLY A 56 -14.28 12.23 12.45
C GLY A 56 -13.91 13.54 11.74
N LEU A 57 -13.13 13.46 10.66
CA LEU A 57 -12.77 14.59 9.79
C LEU A 57 -13.79 14.85 8.66
N GLY A 58 -14.85 14.04 8.55
CA GLY A 58 -15.86 14.16 7.49
C GLY A 58 -15.37 13.75 6.09
N ILE A 59 -14.23 13.07 5.99
CA ILE A 59 -13.64 12.60 4.73
C ILE A 59 -14.36 11.33 4.23
N ILE A 60 -14.83 10.50 5.15
CA ILE A 60 -15.63 9.30 4.84
C ILE A 60 -17.08 9.54 5.21
N ASP A 61 -17.94 9.56 4.20
CA ASP A 61 -19.40 9.61 4.31
C ASP A 61 -20.07 8.30 3.81
N TRP A 62 -21.39 8.21 3.93
CA TRP A 62 -22.14 7.01 3.52
C TRP A 62 -22.02 6.68 2.03
N GLY A 63 -21.91 7.69 1.16
CA GLY A 63 -21.68 7.49 -0.27
C GLY A 63 -20.33 6.86 -0.55
N THR A 64 -19.29 7.30 0.15
CA THR A 64 -17.94 6.70 0.06
C THR A 64 -17.94 5.23 0.51
N VAL A 65 -18.68 4.89 1.57
CA VAL A 65 -18.84 3.51 2.03
C VAL A 65 -19.55 2.64 1.00
N LEU A 66 -20.64 3.15 0.40
CA LEU A 66 -21.38 2.42 -0.63
C LEU A 66 -20.53 2.19 -1.89
N LEU A 67 -19.76 3.21 -2.30
CA LEU A 67 -18.81 3.09 -3.41
C LEU A 67 -17.74 2.02 -3.11
N ALA A 68 -17.17 2.03 -1.90
CA ALA A 68 -16.20 1.02 -1.49
C ALA A 68 -16.80 -0.40 -1.53
N ALA A 69 -18.05 -0.55 -1.08
CA ALA A 69 -18.77 -1.83 -1.15
C ALA A 69 -19.00 -2.30 -2.59
N CYS A 70 -19.37 -1.40 -3.50
CA CYS A 70 -19.51 -1.69 -4.93
C CYS A 70 -18.18 -2.10 -5.60
N LEU A 71 -17.04 -1.64 -5.08
CA LEU A 71 -15.71 -1.99 -5.58
C LEU A 71 -15.14 -3.29 -5.00
N LEU A 72 -15.72 -3.83 -3.91
CA LEU A 72 -15.26 -5.09 -3.30
C LEU A 72 -15.17 -6.26 -4.30
N PRO A 73 -16.16 -6.49 -5.20
CA PRO A 73 -16.06 -7.55 -6.20
C PRO A 73 -14.89 -7.34 -7.15
N ALA A 74 -14.63 -6.10 -7.58
CA ALA A 74 -13.51 -5.77 -8.45
C ALA A 74 -12.16 -6.02 -7.74
N VAL A 75 -12.05 -5.67 -6.45
CA VAL A 75 -10.88 -5.98 -5.63
C VAL A 75 -10.67 -7.49 -5.51
N ALA A 76 -11.74 -8.27 -5.27
CA ALA A 76 -11.67 -9.72 -5.18
C ALA A 76 -11.19 -10.35 -6.50
N VAL A 77 -11.74 -9.92 -7.64
CA VAL A 77 -11.29 -10.35 -8.97
C VAL A 77 -9.84 -9.97 -9.21
N GLY A 78 -9.45 -8.75 -8.88
CA GLY A 78 -8.07 -8.26 -8.98
C GLY A 78 -7.10 -9.07 -8.13
N ALA A 79 -7.48 -9.43 -6.90
CA ALA A 79 -6.65 -10.25 -6.00
C ALA A 79 -6.46 -11.68 -6.54
N LEU A 80 -7.52 -12.30 -7.06
CA LEU A 80 -7.45 -13.63 -7.67
C LEU A 80 -6.60 -13.63 -8.94
N ALA A 81 -6.82 -12.64 -9.82
CA ALA A 81 -6.04 -12.45 -11.04
C ALA A 81 -4.56 -12.19 -10.71
N GLY A 82 -4.28 -11.27 -9.78
CA GLY A 82 -2.93 -10.96 -9.31
C GLY A 82 -2.23 -12.19 -8.74
N ARG A 83 -2.93 -13.00 -7.93
CA ARG A 83 -2.39 -14.27 -7.42
C ARG A 83 -2.03 -15.23 -8.56
N ALA A 84 -2.85 -15.33 -9.60
CA ALA A 84 -2.57 -16.19 -10.74
C ALA A 84 -1.35 -15.71 -11.54
N VAL A 85 -1.19 -14.40 -11.71
CA VAL A 85 -0.06 -13.78 -12.39
C VAL A 85 1.23 -13.97 -11.60
N VAL A 86 1.24 -13.64 -10.29
CA VAL A 86 2.43 -13.72 -9.42
C VAL A 86 2.97 -15.14 -9.31
N LYS A 87 2.12 -16.16 -9.40
CA LYS A 87 2.57 -17.57 -9.44
C LYS A 87 3.51 -17.85 -10.62
N ARG A 88 3.34 -17.17 -11.76
CA ARG A 88 4.15 -17.34 -12.97
C ARG A 88 5.45 -16.51 -12.98
N VAL A 89 5.59 -15.55 -12.07
CA VAL A 89 6.77 -14.66 -11.99
C VAL A 89 7.84 -15.30 -11.12
N GLU A 90 9.08 -15.37 -11.57
CA GLU A 90 10.18 -15.89 -10.73
C GLU A 90 10.43 -15.01 -9.50
N GLN A 91 10.85 -15.60 -8.37
CA GLN A 91 11.08 -14.85 -7.12
C GLN A 91 12.02 -13.65 -7.32
N ARG A 92 13.14 -13.87 -8.02
CA ARG A 92 14.12 -12.82 -8.34
C ARG A 92 13.53 -11.70 -9.21
N GLN A 93 12.66 -12.03 -10.16
CA GLN A 93 12.01 -11.02 -11.01
C GLN A 93 11.04 -10.16 -10.18
N PHE A 94 10.29 -10.79 -9.28
CA PHE A 94 9.40 -10.09 -8.36
C PHE A 94 10.18 -9.13 -7.45
N GLU A 95 11.30 -9.58 -6.88
CA GLU A 95 12.15 -8.77 -6.01
C GLU A 95 12.75 -7.57 -6.74
N ILE A 96 13.34 -7.78 -7.92
CA ILE A 96 13.90 -6.70 -8.73
C ILE A 96 12.82 -5.69 -9.11
N ALA A 97 11.66 -6.15 -9.58
CA ALA A 97 10.57 -5.27 -9.96
C ALA A 97 10.07 -4.45 -8.76
N THR A 98 9.88 -5.09 -7.61
CA THR A 98 9.37 -4.43 -6.41
C THR A 98 10.37 -3.40 -5.86
N LEU A 99 11.66 -3.76 -5.79
CA LEU A 99 12.72 -2.85 -5.35
C LEU A 99 12.92 -1.69 -6.33
N ALA A 100 12.90 -1.95 -7.65
CA ALA A 100 13.03 -0.89 -8.65
C ALA A 100 11.87 0.10 -8.57
N MET A 101 10.63 -0.39 -8.50
CA MET A 101 9.46 0.48 -8.34
C MET A 101 9.48 1.24 -7.02
N THR A 102 9.97 0.61 -5.95
CA THR A 102 10.15 1.26 -4.65
C THR A 102 11.19 2.39 -4.72
N ALA A 103 12.31 2.16 -5.39
CA ALA A 103 13.36 3.15 -5.60
C ALA A 103 12.85 4.33 -6.46
N VAL A 104 12.07 4.05 -7.51
CA VAL A 104 11.43 5.09 -8.33
C VAL A 104 10.45 5.91 -7.49
N GLY A 105 9.59 5.25 -6.69
CA GLY A 105 8.67 5.93 -5.79
C GLY A 105 9.38 6.81 -4.76
N ALA A 106 10.48 6.32 -4.19
CA ALA A 106 11.31 7.08 -3.26
C ALA A 106 11.98 8.30 -3.94
N ALA A 107 12.47 8.14 -5.17
CA ALA A 107 13.05 9.23 -5.94
C ALA A 107 12.01 10.33 -6.27
N LEU A 108 10.79 9.92 -6.64
CA LEU A 108 9.69 10.86 -6.91
C LEU A 108 9.24 11.65 -5.67
N LEU A 109 9.51 11.18 -4.46
CA LEU A 109 9.20 11.92 -3.23
C LEU A 109 10.26 12.97 -2.88
N ILE A 110 11.46 12.89 -3.48
CA ILE A 110 12.57 13.82 -3.23
C ILE A 110 12.48 15.06 -4.15
N VAL A 111 11.86 14.90 -5.33
CA VAL A 111 11.64 15.96 -6.33
C VAL A 111 10.36 16.74 -6.00
#